data_AF-V5HL20-F1
#
_entry.id   AF-V5HL20-F1
#
_cell.length_a   1.000
_cell.length_b   1.000
_cell.length_c   1.000
_cell.angle_alpha   90.00
_cell.angle_beta   90.00
_cell.angle_gamma   90.00
#
_symmetry.space_group_name_H-M   'P 1'
#
loop_
_entity.id
_entity.type
_entity.pdbx_description
1 polymer ?
#
loop_
_entity_poly.entity_id
_entity_poly.type
_entity_poly.pdbx_seq_one_letter_code
_entity_poly.pdbx_strand_id
1 'polypeptide(L)'
;MPVKPCVKTFFFRLHCGALPVKAWLEEKGFFVPWSINCILCKRPETVEHVFLECWDAVFHWDILQRTLKKQFPLTAQGIRFLSIEKDAGIPYDMFMVLSLHSIWKTRMAVRHADVTVRDVRENFIESVACIRDVYRAQPE
;
A
#
# COMPACT_ATOMS: atom_id res chain seq x y z
N MET A 1 16.64 2.65 4.91
CA MET A 1 15.78 2.00 3.90
C MET A 1 15.78 2.82 2.61
N PRO A 2 16.32 2.30 1.50
CA PRO A 2 16.47 3.00 0.21
C PRO A 2 15.15 3.08 -0.58
N VAL A 3 14.05 3.48 0.08
CA VAL A 3 12.75 3.67 -0.57
C VAL A 3 12.58 5.13 -1.01
N LYS A 4 11.83 5.34 -2.10
CA LYS A 4 11.54 6.68 -2.63
C LYS A 4 10.88 7.57 -1.55
N PRO A 5 11.15 8.90 -1.53
CA PRO A 5 10.55 9.82 -0.55
C PRO A 5 9.02 9.82 -0.53
N CYS A 6 8.36 9.59 -1.68
CA CYS A 6 6.90 9.49 -1.77
C CYS A 6 6.35 8.31 -0.94
N VAL A 7 7.05 7.19 -0.92
CA VAL A 7 6.68 6.00 -0.13
C VAL A 7 6.74 6.31 1.36
N LYS A 8 7.79 7.02 1.80
CA LYS A 8 7.93 7.44 3.21
C LYS A 8 6.82 8.40 3.63
N THR A 9 6.51 9.38 2.77
CA THR A 9 5.44 10.36 3.00
C THR A 9 4.08 9.68 3.10
N PHE A 10 3.82 8.73 2.19
CA PHE A 10 2.62 7.90 2.24
C PHE A 10 2.54 7.12 3.56
N PHE A 11 3.60 6.41 3.93
CA PHE A 11 3.60 5.57 5.13
C PHE A 11 3.42 6.40 6.40
N PHE A 12 4.04 7.59 6.48
CA PHE A 12 3.83 8.52 7.60
C PHE A 12 2.36 8.93 7.73
N ARG A 13 1.68 9.25 6.61
CA ARG A 13 0.24 9.56 6.63
C ARG A 13 -0.61 8.38 7.07
N LEU A 14 -0.29 7.17 6.61
CA LEU A 14 -0.96 5.94 7.02
C LEU A 14 -0.79 5.70 8.53
N HIS A 15 0.43 5.80 9.03
CA HIS A 15 0.78 5.61 10.44
C HIS A 15 0.03 6.59 11.35
N CYS A 16 -0.03 7.87 10.97
CA CYS A 16 -0.72 8.92 11.74
C CYS A 16 -2.24 8.91 11.56
N GLY A 17 -2.83 7.99 10.79
CA GLY A 17 -4.27 7.99 10.50
C GLY A 17 -4.74 9.22 9.72
N ALA A 18 -3.85 9.82 8.94
CA ALA A 18 -4.10 11.02 8.13
C ALA A 18 -4.10 10.71 6.62
N LEU A 19 -4.30 9.44 6.26
CA LEU A 19 -4.40 9.04 4.87
C LEU A 19 -5.78 9.43 4.30
N PRO A 20 -5.85 10.14 3.17
CA PRO A 20 -7.10 10.72 2.67
C PRO A 20 -7.94 9.69 1.91
N VAL A 21 -8.32 8.59 2.59
CA VAL A 21 -9.36 7.66 2.15
C VAL A 21 -10.72 8.36 2.17
N LYS A 22 -11.70 7.89 1.40
CA LYS A 22 -12.98 8.61 1.29
C LYS A 22 -13.71 8.78 2.62
N ALA A 23 -13.73 7.76 3.47
CA ALA A 23 -14.36 7.86 4.79
C ALA A 23 -13.69 8.94 5.67
N TRP A 24 -12.36 9.05 5.60
CA TRP A 24 -11.61 10.09 6.32
C TRP A 24 -11.89 11.48 5.76
N LEU A 25 -12.01 11.62 4.43
CA LEU A 25 -12.33 12.90 3.79
C LEU A 25 -13.71 13.41 4.23
N GLU A 26 -14.72 12.54 4.25
CA GLU A 26 -16.06 12.86 4.74
C GLU A 26 -16.02 13.25 6.23
N GLU A 27 -15.31 12.50 7.07
CA GLU A 27 -15.16 12.80 8.50
C GLU A 27 -14.53 14.18 8.74
N LYS A 28 -13.60 14.60 7.88
CA LYS A 28 -12.96 15.94 7.95
C LYS A 28 -13.75 17.04 7.24
N GLY A 29 -14.94 16.75 6.71
CA GLY A 29 -15.80 17.73 6.05
C GLY A 29 -15.34 18.12 4.64
N PHE A 30 -14.45 17.33 4.01
CA PHE A 30 -14.11 17.52 2.60
C PHE A 30 -15.21 16.97 1.70
N PHE A 31 -15.42 17.62 0.56
CA PHE A 31 -16.33 17.13 -0.46
C PHE A 31 -15.80 15.81 -1.06
N VAL A 32 -16.60 14.74 -0.97
CA VAL A 32 -16.33 13.44 -1.59
C VAL A 32 -17.32 13.23 -2.74
N PRO A 33 -16.85 13.23 -4.01
CA PRO A 33 -17.73 12.99 -5.14
C PRO A 33 -18.39 11.61 -5.10
N TRP A 34 -19.65 11.55 -5.54
CA TRP A 34 -20.47 10.34 -5.77
C TRP A 34 -20.84 9.55 -4.51
N SER A 35 -19.85 8.94 -3.85
CA SER A 35 -20.06 8.08 -2.70
C SER A 35 -18.75 7.80 -1.98
N ILE A 36 -18.82 7.65 -0.66
CA ILE A 36 -17.75 7.14 0.20
C ILE A 36 -17.42 5.67 -0.06
N ASN A 37 -18.26 4.95 -0.79
CA ASN A 37 -18.09 3.53 -1.01
C ASN A 37 -17.00 3.23 -2.05
N CYS A 38 -16.30 2.13 -1.83
CA CYS A 38 -15.39 1.53 -2.78
C CYS A 38 -16.17 1.07 -4.02
N ILE A 39 -15.62 1.35 -5.21
CA ILE A 39 -16.26 1.04 -6.50
C ILE A 39 -16.42 -0.47 -6.69
N LEU A 40 -15.46 -1.27 -6.20
CA LEU A 40 -15.41 -2.72 -6.35
C LEU A 40 -16.30 -3.43 -5.32
N CYS A 41 -16.14 -3.10 -4.05
CA CYS A 41 -16.74 -3.84 -2.94
C CYS A 41 -18.07 -3.25 -2.43
N LYS A 42 -18.43 -2.04 -2.85
CA LYS A 42 -19.65 -1.32 -2.43
C LYS A 42 -19.80 -1.11 -0.91
N ARG A 43 -18.67 -1.02 -0.20
CA ARG A 43 -18.59 -0.73 1.25
C ARG A 43 -17.81 0.57 1.49
N PRO A 44 -17.97 1.26 2.63
CA PRO A 44 -17.24 2.47 2.94
C PRO A 44 -15.73 2.28 2.78
N GLU A 45 -15.07 3.20 2.08
CA GLU A 45 -13.62 3.13 1.83
C GLU A 45 -12.87 3.67 3.05
N THR A 46 -12.62 2.77 4.01
CA THR A 46 -11.74 2.99 5.18
C THR A 46 -10.31 2.53 4.88
N VAL A 47 -9.37 2.79 5.80
CA VAL A 47 -7.98 2.32 5.70
C VAL A 47 -7.94 0.79 5.69
N GLU A 48 -8.67 0.17 6.60
CA GLU A 48 -8.78 -1.29 6.73
C GLU A 48 -9.40 -1.89 5.45
N HIS A 49 -10.46 -1.26 4.93
CA HIS A 49 -11.05 -1.69 3.67
C HIS A 49 -10.02 -1.66 2.53
N VAL A 50 -9.34 -0.53 2.32
CA VAL A 50 -8.42 -0.34 1.19
C VAL A 50 -7.25 -1.33 1.23
N PHE A 51 -6.66 -1.55 2.40
CA PHE A 51 -5.40 -2.30 2.53
C PHE A 51 -5.56 -3.76 2.96
N LEU A 52 -6.71 -4.17 3.50
CA LEU A 52 -6.89 -5.52 4.04
C LEU A 52 -8.06 -6.26 3.39
N GLU A 53 -9.18 -5.59 3.17
CA GLU A 53 -10.44 -6.29 2.83
C GLU A 53 -10.80 -6.19 1.35
N CYS A 54 -10.33 -5.16 0.66
CA CYS A 54 -10.66 -4.94 -0.74
C CYS A 54 -9.99 -6.00 -1.63
N TRP A 55 -10.67 -6.41 -2.70
CA TRP A 55 -10.21 -7.49 -3.59
C TRP A 55 -8.76 -7.33 -4.05
N ASP A 56 -8.36 -6.14 -4.53
CA ASP A 56 -6.98 -5.95 -4.99
C ASP A 56 -5.95 -6.13 -3.87
N ALA A 57 -6.29 -5.78 -2.62
CA ALA A 57 -5.41 -5.98 -1.48
C ALA A 57 -5.33 -7.46 -1.11
N VAL A 58 -6.47 -8.13 -0.99
CA VAL A 58 -6.55 -9.57 -0.66
C VAL A 58 -5.75 -10.40 -1.65
N PHE A 59 -5.95 -10.19 -2.96
CA PHE A 59 -5.22 -10.93 -3.99
C PHE A 59 -3.72 -10.61 -3.96
N HIS A 60 -3.33 -9.34 -3.83
CA HIS A 60 -1.92 -8.95 -3.78
C HIS A 60 -1.21 -9.59 -2.58
N TRP A 61 -1.82 -9.54 -1.39
CA TRP A 61 -1.22 -10.11 -0.19
C TRP A 61 -1.09 -11.63 -0.26
N ASP A 62 -2.12 -12.33 -0.73
CA ASP A 62 -2.07 -13.79 -0.88
C ASP A 62 -0.94 -14.21 -1.84
N ILE A 63 -0.83 -13.55 -3.00
CA ILE A 63 0.25 -13.81 -3.97
C ILE A 63 1.61 -13.50 -3.34
N LEU A 64 1.76 -12.37 -2.64
CA LEU A 64 3.03 -11.96 -2.05
C LEU A 64 3.47 -12.91 -0.94
N GLN A 65 2.58 -13.28 -0.02
CA GLN A 65 2.86 -14.19 1.09
C GLN A 65 3.29 -15.57 0.58
N ARG A 66 2.62 -16.09 -0.46
CA ARG A 66 2.99 -17.36 -1.11
C ARG A 66 4.33 -17.26 -1.83
N THR A 67 4.60 -16.15 -2.50
CA THR A 67 5.86 -15.92 -3.23
C THR A 67 7.06 -15.83 -2.29
N LEU A 68 6.92 -15.10 -1.18
CA LEU A 68 7.98 -14.89 -0.19
C LEU A 68 8.05 -15.98 0.88
N LYS A 69 7.07 -16.90 0.91
CA LYS A 69 6.88 -17.92 1.96
C LYS A 69 6.92 -17.32 3.37
N LYS A 70 6.40 -16.09 3.55
CA LYS A 70 6.38 -15.35 4.80
C LYS A 70 4.98 -14.85 5.10
N GLN A 71 4.56 -14.95 6.36
CA GLN A 71 3.31 -14.38 6.83
C GLN A 71 3.50 -12.92 7.24
N PHE A 72 2.69 -12.02 6.69
CA PHE A 72 2.68 -10.60 7.06
C PHE A 72 1.61 -10.34 8.13
N PRO A 73 1.83 -9.36 9.02
CA PRO A 73 0.84 -8.95 10.02
C PRO A 73 -0.26 -8.10 9.34
N LEU A 74 -1.19 -8.76 8.65
CA LEU A 74 -2.30 -8.12 7.93
C LEU A 74 -3.44 -7.73 8.87
N THR A 75 -3.14 -6.88 9.85
CA THR A 75 -4.10 -6.30 10.79
C THR A 75 -4.03 -4.78 10.72
N ALA A 76 -5.04 -4.09 11.25
CA ALA A 76 -5.06 -2.63 11.31
C ALA A 76 -3.81 -2.05 12.01
N GLN A 77 -3.33 -2.71 13.07
CA GLN A 77 -2.08 -2.33 13.74
C GLN A 77 -0.86 -2.71 12.89
N GLY A 78 -0.83 -3.92 12.31
CA GLY A 78 0.30 -4.40 11.54
C GLY A 78 0.62 -3.53 10.32
N ILE A 79 -0.40 -3.05 9.59
CA ILE A 79 -0.19 -2.12 8.46
C ILE A 79 0.25 -0.71 8.88
N ARG A 80 -0.07 -0.27 10.11
CA ARG A 80 0.29 1.06 10.63
C ARG A 80 1.68 1.08 11.26
N PHE A 81 2.14 -0.04 11.83
CA PHE A 81 3.37 -0.11 12.60
C PHE A 81 4.45 -1.02 11.98
N LEU A 82 4.12 -1.79 10.94
CA LEU A 82 5.04 -2.74 10.27
C LEU A 82 5.71 -3.68 11.27
N SER A 83 4.92 -4.27 12.16
CA SER A 83 5.38 -5.17 13.23
C SER A 83 5.80 -6.55 12.68
N ILE A 84 6.75 -6.57 11.74
CA ILE A 84 7.29 -7.77 11.13
C ILE A 84 8.57 -8.15 11.86
N GLU A 85 8.67 -9.43 12.19
CA GLU A 85 9.89 -10.00 12.73
C GLU A 85 11.03 -9.87 11.71
N LYS A 86 12.16 -9.31 12.18
CA LYS A 86 13.38 -9.26 11.39
C LYS A 86 13.92 -10.67 11.24
N ASP A 87 14.01 -11.13 10.01
CA ASP A 87 14.35 -12.52 9.69
C ASP A 87 15.49 -12.53 8.68
N ALA A 88 16.58 -13.20 9.03
CA ALA A 88 17.73 -13.55 8.17
C ALA A 88 18.29 -12.43 7.26
N GLY A 89 18.17 -11.15 7.64
CA GLY A 89 18.65 -10.02 6.83
C GLY A 89 17.77 -9.65 5.63
N ILE A 90 16.61 -10.31 5.47
CA ILE A 90 15.65 -9.98 4.40
C ILE A 90 14.76 -8.80 4.86
N PRO A 91 14.67 -7.71 4.09
CA PRO A 91 13.90 -6.51 4.47
C PRO A 91 12.40 -6.68 4.18
N TYR A 92 11.72 -7.56 4.94
CA TYR A 92 10.28 -7.81 4.79
C TYR A 92 9.41 -6.58 5.07
N ASP A 93 9.83 -5.72 5.99
CA ASP A 93 9.23 -4.42 6.28
C ASP A 93 9.19 -3.53 5.04
N MET A 94 10.28 -3.53 4.27
CA MET A 94 10.37 -2.81 3.00
C MET A 94 9.37 -3.36 1.98
N PHE A 95 9.28 -4.69 1.81
CA PHE A 95 8.31 -5.29 0.88
C PHE A 95 6.87 -4.99 1.28
N MET A 96 6.56 -4.99 2.58
CA MET A 96 5.23 -4.64 3.08
C MET A 96 4.90 -3.17 2.80
N VAL A 97 5.81 -2.24 3.08
CA VAL A 97 5.62 -0.81 2.80
C VAL A 97 5.42 -0.54 1.31
N LEU A 98 6.22 -1.17 0.46
CA LEU A 98 6.09 -1.04 -0.98
C LEU A 98 4.74 -1.58 -1.47
N SER A 99 4.29 -2.69 -0.91
CA SER A 99 2.98 -3.28 -1.23
C SER A 99 1.84 -2.35 -0.84
N LEU A 100 1.86 -1.81 0.37
CA LEU A 100 0.89 -0.81 0.84
C LEU A 100 0.87 0.41 -0.09
N HIS A 101 2.05 0.93 -0.46
CA HIS A 101 2.15 2.06 -1.36
C HIS A 101 1.64 1.74 -2.78
N SER A 102 1.89 0.54 -3.31
CA SER A 102 1.38 0.10 -4.60
C SER A 102 -0.14 -0.03 -4.63
N ILE A 103 -0.73 -0.60 -3.57
CA ILE A 103 -2.19 -0.65 -3.39
C ILE A 103 -2.75 0.77 -3.41
N TRP A 104 -2.14 1.67 -2.64
CA TRP A 104 -2.57 3.07 -2.59
C TRP A 104 -2.45 3.77 -3.94
N LYS A 105 -1.34 3.58 -4.65
CA LYS A 105 -1.09 4.21 -5.96
C LYS A 105 -2.13 3.77 -6.99
N THR A 106 -2.44 2.48 -7.08
CA THR A 106 -3.52 1.96 -7.95
C THR A 106 -4.87 2.53 -7.57
N ARG A 107 -5.19 2.58 -6.27
CA ARG A 107 -6.46 3.16 -5.77
C ARG A 107 -6.61 4.62 -6.16
N MET A 108 -5.55 5.40 -5.98
CA MET A 108 -5.53 6.82 -6.32
C MET A 108 -5.68 7.05 -7.82
N ALA A 109 -5.01 6.25 -8.66
CA ALA A 109 -5.14 6.33 -10.11
C ALA A 109 -6.59 6.08 -10.59
N VAL A 110 -7.27 5.07 -10.01
CA VAL A 110 -8.69 4.84 -10.29
C VAL A 110 -9.54 6.02 -9.82
N ARG A 111 -9.29 6.55 -8.62
CA ARG A 111 -10.04 7.67 -8.05
C ARG A 111 -9.88 8.96 -8.88
N HIS A 112 -8.69 9.18 -9.42
CA HIS A 112 -8.35 10.35 -10.23
C HIS A 112 -8.73 10.20 -11.71
N ALA A 113 -9.29 9.04 -12.09
CA ALA A 113 -9.64 8.72 -13.47
C ALA A 113 -8.43 8.86 -14.41
N ASP A 114 -7.26 8.40 -13.95
CA ASP A 114 -6.04 8.40 -14.77
C ASP A 114 -6.25 7.59 -16.05
N VAL A 115 -5.71 8.07 -17.17
CA VAL A 115 -5.87 7.44 -18.50
C VAL A 115 -5.31 6.01 -18.51
N THR A 116 -4.23 5.78 -17.79
CA THR A 116 -3.57 4.46 -17.69
C THR A 116 -3.45 4.07 -16.23
N VAL A 117 -4.40 3.27 -15.75
CA VAL A 117 -4.36 2.71 -14.39
C VAL A 117 -3.50 1.46 -14.40
N ARG A 118 -2.38 1.50 -13.68
CA ARG A 118 -1.55 0.31 -13.41
C ARG A 118 -2.13 -0.52 -12.28
N ASP A 119 -2.09 -1.83 -12.42
CA ASP A 119 -2.49 -2.73 -11.35
C ASP A 119 -1.49 -2.67 -10.16
N VAL A 120 -1.88 -3.27 -9.03
CA VAL A 120 -1.05 -3.27 -7.82
C VAL A 120 0.29 -3.96 -8.06
N ARG A 121 0.28 -5.05 -8.84
CA ARG A 121 1.45 -5.88 -9.13
C ARG A 121 2.46 -5.11 -9.97
N GLU A 122 2.02 -4.40 -11.01
CA GLU A 122 2.86 -3.55 -11.86
C GLU A 122 3.53 -2.44 -11.05
N ASN A 123 2.77 -1.73 -10.21
CA ASN A 123 3.31 -0.70 -9.32
C ASN A 123 4.32 -1.27 -8.31
N PHE A 124 4.07 -2.49 -7.82
CA PHE A 124 4.98 -3.18 -6.90
C PHE A 124 6.28 -3.60 -7.60
N ILE A 125 6.20 -4.22 -8.78
CA ILE A 125 7.36 -4.64 -9.56
C ILE A 125 8.24 -3.43 -9.91
N GLU A 126 7.63 -2.31 -10.35
CA GLU A 126 8.35 -1.07 -10.63
C GLU A 126 9.10 -0.56 -9.38
N SER A 127 8.43 -0.61 -8.21
CA SER A 127 9.03 -0.15 -6.96
C SER A 127 10.19 -1.05 -6.51
N VAL A 128 10.04 -2.36 -6.64
CA VAL A 128 11.10 -3.34 -6.32
C VAL A 128 12.28 -3.22 -7.29
N ALA A 129 12.02 -3.04 -8.59
CA ALA A 129 13.06 -2.83 -9.59
C ALA A 129 13.91 -1.59 -9.25
N CYS A 130 13.25 -0.48 -8.89
CA CYS A 130 13.96 0.73 -8.44
C CYS A 130 14.86 0.46 -7.23
N ILE A 131 14.40 -0.30 -6.25
CA ILE A 131 15.20 -0.62 -5.06
C ILE A 131 16.39 -1.51 -5.41
N ARG A 132 16.17 -2.55 -6.22
CA ARG A 132 17.25 -3.41 -6.72
C ARG A 132 18.35 -2.58 -7.39
N ASP A 133 17.96 -1.60 -8.19
CA ASP A 133 18.92 -0.75 -8.89
C ASP A 133 19.68 0.18 -7.92
N VAL A 134 19.05 0.65 -6.85
CA VAL A 134 19.73 1.38 -5.77
C VAL A 134 20.74 0.51 -5.03
N TYR A 135 20.39 -0.73 -4.70
CA TYR A 135 21.33 -1.66 -4.04
C TYR A 135 22.51 -2.02 -4.94
N ARG A 136 22.29 -2.17 -6.26
CA ARG A 136 23.38 -2.41 -7.23
C ARG A 136 24.34 -1.23 -7.37
N ALA A 137 23.90 -0.01 -7.05
CA ALA A 137 24.72 1.19 -7.12
C ALA A 137 25.51 1.46 -5.83
N GLN A 138 25.31 0.69 -4.76
CA GLN A 138 26.07 0.83 -3.53
C GLN A 138 27.45 0.19 -3.69
N PRO A 139 28.55 0.86 -3.28
CA PRO A 139 29.86 0.25 -3.22
C PRO A 139 29.87 -0.90 -2.19
N GLU A 140 30.67 -1.94 -2.45
CA GLU A 140 30.89 -3.09 -1.55
C GLU A 140 31.40 -2.67 -0.16
#